data_AF-A0A0R3SKT8-F1
#
_entry.id   AF-A0A0R3SKT8-F1
#
_cell.length_a   1.000
_cell.length_b   1.000
_cell.length_c   1.000
_cell.angle_alpha   90.00
_cell.angle_beta   90.00
_cell.angle_gamma   90.00
#
_symmetry.space_group_name_H-M   'P 1'
#
loop_
_entity.id
_entity.type
_entity.pdbx_description
1 polymer ?
#
loop_
_entity_poly.entity_id
_entity_poly.type
_entity_poly.pdbx_seq_one_letter_code
_entity_poly.pdbx_strand_id
1 'polypeptide(L)'
;MGRIYGWLPDPIDEFATGVLVKCSGVTEDDTYNLGTIRYYDMDFKFSAIAPAKNPGKLTNGSFHSMFFPYKNQLAYLQPLVFVLFDGVKRNTFIRVRCWLIAKNIKVDFDKGEGSTQFEIIYD
;
A
#
# COMPACT_ATOMS: atom_id res chain seq x y z
N MET A 1 7.08 -4.49 1.80
CA MET A 1 6.72 -5.69 2.59
C MET A 1 7.97 -6.55 2.78
N GLY A 2 8.17 -7.14 3.96
CA GLY A 2 9.28 -8.08 4.19
C GLY A 2 9.13 -9.35 3.37
N ARG A 3 10.25 -9.93 2.91
CA ARG A 3 10.27 -11.22 2.18
C ARG A 3 10.34 -12.36 3.18
N ILE A 4 9.37 -13.29 3.14
CA ILE A 4 9.32 -14.46 4.02
C ILE A 4 9.31 -15.71 3.14
N TYR A 5 10.28 -16.60 3.33
CA TYR A 5 10.41 -17.81 2.54
C TYR A 5 9.19 -18.72 2.74
N GLY A 6 8.59 -19.19 1.64
CA GLY A 6 7.45 -20.12 1.66
C GLY A 6 6.12 -19.52 2.12
N TRP A 7 6.08 -18.26 2.53
CA TRP A 7 4.85 -17.63 3.03
C TRP A 7 3.89 -17.33 1.88
N LEU A 8 2.62 -17.66 2.10
CA LEU A 8 1.50 -17.39 1.19
C LEU A 8 0.52 -16.44 1.86
N PRO A 9 0.03 -15.39 1.18
CA PRO A 9 -1.01 -14.55 1.73
C PRO A 9 -2.33 -15.30 1.81
N ASP A 10 -3.09 -15.06 2.88
CA ASP A 10 -4.48 -15.47 3.02
C ASP A 10 -5.39 -14.25 2.80
N PRO A 11 -5.99 -14.09 1.60
CA PRO A 11 -6.78 -12.90 1.26
C PRO A 11 -8.00 -12.71 2.17
N ILE A 12 -8.38 -11.45 2.38
CA ILE A 12 -9.49 -11.10 3.29
C ILE A 12 -10.86 -11.56 2.77
N ASP A 13 -11.02 -11.61 1.45
CA ASP A 13 -12.20 -12.09 0.74
C ASP A 13 -11.81 -12.79 -0.58
N GLU A 14 -12.78 -13.36 -1.27
CA GLU A 14 -12.57 -14.09 -2.54
C GLU A 14 -12.22 -13.17 -3.71
N PHE A 15 -12.45 -11.86 -3.59
CA PHE A 15 -12.22 -10.88 -4.65
C PHE A 15 -10.84 -10.21 -4.54
N ALA A 16 -10.20 -10.29 -3.38
CA ALA A 16 -8.87 -9.77 -3.14
C ALA A 16 -7.83 -10.57 -3.93
N THR A 17 -7.13 -9.88 -4.84
CA THR A 17 -6.10 -10.44 -5.72
C THR A 17 -4.78 -10.77 -5.00
N GLY A 18 -4.68 -10.49 -3.70
CA GLY A 18 -3.48 -10.71 -2.88
C GLY A 18 -3.54 -9.96 -1.55
N VAL A 19 -2.39 -9.43 -1.10
CA VAL A 19 -2.30 -8.61 0.12
C VAL A 19 -2.68 -7.18 -0.21
N LEU A 20 -3.64 -6.61 0.52
CA LEU A 20 -4.01 -5.21 0.30
C LEU A 20 -3.14 -4.29 1.18
N VAL A 21 -2.93 -3.07 0.72
CA VAL A 21 -2.28 -2.00 1.50
C VAL A 21 -3.17 -0.78 1.54
N LYS A 22 -3.30 -0.19 2.72
CA LYS A 22 -4.03 1.04 2.95
C LYS A 22 -3.18 2.00 3.77
N CYS A 23 -3.33 3.29 3.49
CA CYS A 23 -2.69 4.40 4.18
C CYS A 23 -3.73 5.39 4.69
N SER A 24 -3.40 6.08 5.77
CA SER A 24 -4.12 7.24 6.30
C SER A 24 -3.15 8.14 7.06
N GLY A 25 -3.63 9.31 7.49
CA GLY A 25 -2.92 10.04 8.54
C GLY A 25 -2.96 9.27 9.86
N VAL A 26 -2.03 9.58 10.77
CA VAL A 26 -2.04 9.05 12.13
C VAL A 26 -3.21 9.65 12.94
N THR A 27 -3.55 10.92 12.70
CA THR A 27 -4.75 11.59 13.21
C THR A 27 -5.72 11.95 12.09
N GLU A 28 -6.92 12.42 12.46
CA GLU A 28 -7.89 12.96 11.51
C GLU A 28 -7.35 14.20 10.80
N ASP A 29 -6.68 15.11 11.53
CA ASP A 29 -6.02 16.27 10.94
C ASP A 29 -4.92 15.88 9.96
N ASP A 30 -4.08 14.89 10.33
CA ASP A 30 -3.06 14.34 9.43
C ASP A 30 -3.73 13.81 8.15
N THR A 31 -4.86 13.11 8.27
CA THR A 31 -5.61 12.55 7.13
C THR A 31 -6.21 13.64 6.26
N TYR A 32 -6.81 14.67 6.87
CA TYR A 32 -7.36 15.82 6.16
C TYR A 32 -6.27 16.56 5.36
N ASN A 33 -5.10 16.74 5.96
CA ASN A 33 -3.97 17.42 5.33
C ASN A 33 -3.28 16.60 4.22
N LEU A 34 -3.51 15.29 4.11
CA LEU A 34 -3.00 14.46 3.02
C LEU A 34 -3.76 14.63 1.70
N GLY A 35 -4.99 15.15 1.75
CA GLY A 35 -5.86 15.19 0.59
C GLY A 35 -6.33 13.79 0.15
N THR A 36 -6.39 13.57 -1.15
CA THR A 36 -6.86 12.30 -1.72
C THR A 36 -5.71 11.32 -1.89
N ILE A 37 -5.81 10.14 -1.26
CA ILE A 37 -4.80 9.09 -1.37
C ILE A 37 -5.15 8.21 -2.58
N ARG A 38 -4.21 8.08 -3.52
CA ARG A 38 -4.34 7.25 -4.73
C ARG A 38 -3.28 6.16 -4.75
N TYR A 39 -3.67 4.94 -5.08
CA TYR A 39 -2.77 3.78 -5.17
C TYR A 39 -2.57 3.37 -6.63
N TYR A 40 -1.33 3.03 -6.96
CA TYR A 40 -0.94 2.52 -8.26
C TYR A 40 -0.15 1.21 -8.07
N ASP A 41 -0.67 0.14 -8.66
CA ASP A 41 -0.15 -1.22 -8.51
C ASP A 41 -0.29 -2.00 -9.82
N MET A 42 0.04 -3.29 -9.77
CA MET A 42 -0.01 -4.16 -10.94
C MET A 42 -1.41 -4.32 -11.52
N ASP A 43 -2.44 -4.44 -10.67
CA ASP A 43 -3.82 -4.62 -11.15
C ASP A 43 -4.27 -3.37 -11.92
N PHE A 44 -3.79 -2.19 -11.54
CA PHE A 44 -4.08 -0.95 -12.24
C PHE A 44 -3.26 -0.73 -13.51
N LYS A 45 -2.04 -1.29 -13.60
CA LYS A 45 -1.20 -1.29 -14.83
C LYS A 45 -1.87 -2.05 -15.99
N PHE A 46 -2.65 -3.09 -15.68
CA PHE A 46 -3.42 -3.87 -16.66
C PHE A 46 -4.86 -3.39 -16.84
N SER A 47 -5.23 -2.24 -16.27
CA SER A 47 -6.54 -1.64 -16.54
C SER A 47 -6.62 -1.19 -18.02
N ALA A 48 -7.83 -1.20 -18.58
CA ALA A 48 -8.08 -0.70 -19.94
C ALA A 48 -7.90 0.83 -20.10
N ILE A 49 -7.50 1.53 -19.04
CA ILE A 49 -7.33 2.98 -19.00
C ILE A 49 -5.89 3.32 -19.40
N ALA A 50 -5.73 4.17 -20.42
CA ALA A 50 -4.41 4.63 -20.85
C ALA A 50 -3.61 5.25 -19.68
N PRO A 51 -2.30 4.97 -19.55
CA PRO A 51 -1.50 5.42 -18.40
C PRO A 51 -1.58 6.93 -18.12
N ALA A 52 -1.62 7.76 -19.16
CA ALA A 52 -1.70 9.23 -19.02
C ALA A 52 -3.04 9.75 -18.47
N LYS A 53 -4.09 8.93 -18.47
CA LYS A 53 -5.44 9.29 -17.98
C LYS A 53 -5.82 8.52 -16.72
N ASN A 54 -4.90 7.72 -16.18
CA ASN A 54 -5.19 6.78 -15.13
C ASN A 54 -5.22 7.50 -13.75
N PRO A 55 -6.38 7.54 -13.07
CA PRO A 55 -6.53 8.32 -11.84
C PRO A 55 -6.06 7.61 -10.55
N GLY A 56 -5.49 6.40 -10.64
CA GLY A 56 -5.21 5.55 -9.48
C GLY A 56 -6.45 4.98 -8.77
N LYS A 57 -6.26 3.98 -7.92
CA LYS A 57 -7.30 3.42 -7.04
C LYS A 57 -7.47 4.31 -5.79
N LEU A 58 -8.70 4.46 -5.29
CA LEU A 58 -8.98 5.27 -4.09
C LEU A 58 -9.08 4.46 -2.80
N THR A 59 -9.35 3.16 -2.89
CA THR A 59 -9.69 2.31 -1.74
C THR A 59 -8.45 1.71 -1.07
N ASN A 60 -7.60 1.05 -1.85
CA ASN A 60 -6.38 0.39 -1.42
C ASN A 60 -5.49 0.07 -2.64
N GLY A 61 -4.23 -0.25 -2.37
CA GLY A 61 -3.36 -0.92 -3.32
C GLY A 61 -3.29 -2.41 -3.07
N SER A 62 -2.75 -3.17 -4.02
CA SER A 62 -2.61 -4.62 -3.94
C SER A 62 -1.20 -5.12 -4.28
N PHE A 63 -0.69 -6.02 -3.46
CA PHE A 63 0.43 -6.90 -3.79
C PHE A 63 -0.15 -8.23 -4.31
N HIS A 64 -0.17 -8.40 -5.63
CA HIS A 64 -0.80 -9.55 -6.27
C HIS A 64 -0.19 -10.88 -5.82
N SER A 65 -1.05 -11.88 -5.59
CA SER A 65 -0.71 -13.25 -5.18
C SER A 65 0.31 -13.95 -6.09
N MET A 66 0.42 -13.58 -7.37
CA MET A 66 1.38 -14.18 -8.32
C MET A 66 2.85 -14.01 -7.91
N PHE A 67 3.14 -13.05 -7.03
CA PHE A 67 4.48 -12.82 -6.50
C PHE A 67 4.83 -13.71 -5.31
N PHE A 68 3.88 -14.49 -4.80
CA PHE A 68 4.04 -15.36 -3.64
C PHE A 68 3.91 -16.84 -4.05
N PRO A 69 4.61 -17.76 -3.37
CA PRO A 69 5.51 -17.51 -2.26
C PRO A 69 6.91 -17.10 -2.74
N TYR A 70 7.65 -16.41 -1.87
CA TYR A 70 9.09 -16.21 -2.08
C TYR A 70 9.84 -17.53 -1.80
N LYS A 71 10.63 -18.02 -2.75
CA LYS A 71 11.38 -19.28 -2.67
C LYS A 71 12.90 -19.08 -2.79
N ASN A 72 13.39 -17.89 -2.45
CA ASN A 72 14.80 -17.52 -2.63
C ASN A 72 15.29 -17.61 -4.09
N GLN A 73 14.38 -17.45 -5.06
CA GLN A 73 14.74 -17.42 -6.48
C GLN A 73 15.68 -16.25 -6.81
N LEU A 74 16.67 -16.52 -7.67
CA LEU A 74 17.59 -15.50 -8.18
C LEU A 74 16.80 -14.41 -8.90
N ALA A 75 17.22 -13.15 -8.73
CA ALA A 75 16.60 -11.99 -9.37
C ALA A 75 15.09 -11.82 -9.06
N TYR A 76 14.64 -12.25 -7.89
CA TYR A 76 13.27 -11.99 -7.46
C TYR A 76 12.95 -10.49 -7.41
N LEU A 77 11.97 -10.07 -8.20
CA LEU A 77 11.41 -8.73 -8.16
C LEU A 77 10.24 -8.70 -7.18
N GLN A 78 10.43 -8.04 -6.04
CA GLN A 78 9.36 -7.84 -5.08
C GLN A 78 8.28 -6.92 -5.67
N PRO A 79 6.99 -7.19 -5.42
CA PRO A 79 5.92 -6.34 -5.90
C PRO A 79 5.97 -4.97 -5.20
N LEU A 80 5.62 -3.92 -5.93
CA LEU A 80 5.60 -2.54 -5.44
C LEU A 80 4.20 -1.97 -5.61
N VAL A 81 3.81 -1.13 -4.64
CA VAL A 81 2.63 -0.29 -4.70
C VAL A 81 3.10 1.15 -4.51
N PHE A 82 2.77 2.03 -5.45
CA PHE A 82 3.00 3.45 -5.32
C PHE A 82 1.78 4.11 -4.68
N VAL A 83 2.03 5.05 -3.79
CA VAL A 83 0.99 5.85 -3.13
C VAL A 83 1.24 7.30 -3.50
N LEU A 84 0.23 7.95 -4.08
CA LEU A 84 0.22 9.36 -4.39
C LEU A 84 -0.72 10.06 -3.40
N PHE A 85 -0.20 11.07 -2.73
CA PHE A 85 -0.98 11.98 -1.90
C PHE A 85 -1.31 13.22 -2.74
N ASP A 86 -2.55 13.27 -3.25
CA ASP A 86 -3.04 14.29 -4.18
C ASP A 86 -3.73 15.41 -3.40
N GLY A 87 -3.15 16.62 -3.43
CA GLY A 87 -3.63 17.76 -2.65
C GLY A 87 -3.08 17.84 -1.22
N VAL A 88 -1.86 17.34 -0.97
CA VAL A 88 -1.17 17.51 0.32
C VAL A 88 -1.06 18.98 0.68
N LYS A 89 -1.39 19.31 1.93
CA LYS A 89 -1.26 20.65 2.47
C LYS A 89 0.21 21.03 2.64
N ARG A 90 0.59 22.15 2.02
CA ARG A 90 1.94 22.70 2.10
C ARG A 90 2.28 23.21 3.50
N ASN A 91 3.58 23.27 3.81
CA ASN A 91 4.15 23.81 5.05
C ASN A 91 3.51 23.23 6.32
N THR A 92 3.08 21.97 6.25
CA THR A 92 2.40 21.27 7.35
C THR A 92 3.12 19.97 7.62
N PHE A 93 3.43 19.70 8.89
CA PHE A 93 3.97 18.42 9.32
C PHE A 93 2.84 17.39 9.38
N ILE A 94 2.95 16.34 8.58
CA ILE A 94 1.91 15.33 8.44
C ILE A 94 2.52 13.95 8.70
N ARG A 95 1.90 13.19 9.60
CA ARG A 95 2.31 11.80 9.87
C ARG A 95 1.42 10.85 9.11
N VAL A 96 2.04 9.99 8.31
CA VAL A 96 1.36 9.00 7.49
C VAL A 96 1.60 7.61 8.05
N ARG A 97 0.54 6.80 8.10
CA ARG A 97 0.59 5.39 8.49
C ARG A 97 0.00 4.55 7.38
N CYS A 98 0.75 3.53 6.97
CA CYS A 98 0.30 2.52 6.01
C CYS A 98 0.35 1.13 6.65
N TRP A 99 -0.60 0.27 6.31
CA TRP A 99 -0.68 -1.09 6.84
C TRP A 99 -1.17 -2.08 5.80
N LEU A 100 -0.78 -3.33 6.02
CA LEU A 100 -1.16 -4.47 5.19
C LEU A 100 -2.46 -5.09 5.72
N ILE A 101 -3.24 -5.66 4.81
CA ILE A 101 -4.52 -6.32 5.10
C ILE A 101 -4.52 -7.69 4.42
N ALA A 102 -4.49 -8.73 5.23
CA ALA A 102 -4.69 -10.15 4.89
C ALA A 102 -4.99 -10.91 6.19
N LYS A 103 -5.69 -12.05 6.13
CA LYS A 103 -6.11 -12.78 7.34
C LYS A 103 -4.93 -13.29 8.18
N ASN A 104 -3.82 -13.59 7.53
CA ASN A 104 -2.61 -14.12 8.17
C ASN A 104 -1.52 -13.06 8.39
N ILE A 105 -1.88 -11.77 8.38
CA ILE A 105 -0.99 -10.67 8.78
C ILE A 105 -1.52 -10.04 10.06
N LYS A 106 -0.71 -10.12 11.13
CA LYS A 106 -0.95 -9.36 12.35
C LYS A 106 -0.44 -7.93 12.17
N VAL A 107 -1.28 -6.94 12.44
CA VAL A 107 -0.91 -5.52 12.43
C VAL A 107 -0.78 -5.04 13.87
N ASP A 108 0.40 -4.50 14.21
CA ASP A 108 0.70 -3.92 15.51
C ASP A 108 1.44 -2.60 15.28
N PHE A 109 0.75 -1.47 15.50
CA PHE A 109 1.29 -0.14 15.17
C PHE A 109 2.40 0.31 16.10
N ASP A 110 2.39 -0.15 17.35
CA ASP A 110 3.42 0.23 18.33
C ASP A 110 4.75 -0.48 18.03
N LYS A 111 4.67 -1.70 17.47
CA LYS A 111 5.84 -2.49 17.04
C LYS A 111 6.21 -2.31 15.58
N GLY A 112 5.38 -1.65 14.78
CA GLY A 112 5.53 -1.58 13.33
C GLY A 112 5.35 -2.94 12.63
N GLU A 113 4.68 -3.92 13.26
CA GLU A 113 4.37 -5.19 12.60
C GLU A 113 3.26 -4.97 11.57
N GLY A 114 3.45 -5.45 10.35
CA GLY A 114 2.46 -5.33 9.27
C GLY A 114 2.15 -3.88 8.85
N SER A 115 2.94 -2.90 9.31
CA SER A 115 2.69 -1.47 9.08
C SER A 115 4.00 -0.69 8.93
N THR A 116 3.88 0.54 8.46
CA THR A 116 4.96 1.52 8.43
C THR A 116 4.38 2.90 8.72
N GLN A 117 5.15 3.74 9.40
CA GLN A 117 4.81 5.12 9.67
C GLN A 117 5.98 6.00 9.26
N PHE A 118 5.68 7.11 8.60
CA PHE A 118 6.67 8.09 8.16
C PHE A 118 6.07 9.49 8.18
N GLU A 119 6.94 10.50 8.16
CA GLU A 119 6.56 11.89 8.23
C GLU A 119 6.86 12.58 6.91
N ILE A 120 5.96 13.49 6.49
CA ILE A 120 6.14 14.30 5.30
C ILE A 120 5.92 15.78 5.64
N ILE A 121 6.70 16.62 4.97
CA ILE A 121 6.50 18.06 4.86
C ILE A 121 6.68 18.38 3.37
N TYR A 122 5.75 19.13 2.80
CA TYR A 122 5.82 19.60 1.43
C TYR A 122 5.82 21.12 1.41
N ASP A 123 6.82 21.73 0.78
CA ASP A 123 7.00 23.19 0.73
C ASP A 123 6.37 23.80 -0.55
#